data_AF-A0A9Q3V2T9-F1
#
_entry.id   AF-A0A9Q3V2T9-F1
#
_cell.length_a   1.000
_cell.length_b   1.000
_cell.length_c   1.000
_cell.angle_alpha   90.00
_cell.angle_beta   90.00
_cell.angle_gamma   90.00
#
_symmetry.space_group_name_H-M   'P 1'
#
loop_
_entity.id
_entity.type
_entity.pdbx_description
1 polymer ?
#
loop_
_entity_poly.entity_id
_entity_poly.type
_entity_poly.pdbx_seq_one_letter_code
_entity_poly.pdbx_strand_id
1 'polypeptide(L)'
;MIKQISSLALCKSIVLMLLLSVSTVFAQHSENTNNKREESVILSYGIPFSYSLDTYTGWDIKNNAGGVLSSGYGNINEVFSKPGNYVLYIQEKHNDDSKSSCDHDQYPSKVTIRVSPSKMVFDFSSLEFSKKIVGGQSTEGIIVTVNAMYSSYDNTSAVYDYGFTTAGVGTSLLGRLNNGKVLLKNGVNKLEFSLEGLTTKGNNIMIEFKDINDQVQPYTLIEKN
;
A
#
# COMPACT_ATOMS: atom_id res chain seq x y z
N MET A 1 -24.27 17.57 -62.05
CA MET A 1 -22.92 16.96 -62.15
C MET A 1 -21.99 17.80 -61.29
N ILE A 2 -21.38 17.21 -60.27
CA ILE A 2 -20.21 17.61 -59.44
C ILE A 2 -20.46 17.11 -58.00
N LYS A 3 -19.60 16.17 -57.59
CA LYS A 3 -19.46 15.62 -56.24
C LYS A 3 -18.85 16.65 -55.30
N GLN A 4 -19.20 16.60 -54.02
CA GLN A 4 -18.18 16.74 -52.97
C GLN A 4 -18.58 15.95 -51.71
N ILE A 5 -17.62 15.13 -51.27
CA ILE A 5 -17.61 14.32 -50.06
C ILE A 5 -16.67 15.03 -49.08
N SER A 6 -17.08 15.18 -47.82
CA SER A 6 -16.19 15.23 -46.65
C SER A 6 -17.09 15.22 -45.41
N SER A 7 -17.22 14.09 -44.69
CA SER A 7 -16.32 13.69 -43.59
C SER A 7 -16.15 14.79 -42.53
N LEU A 8 -16.70 14.56 -41.33
CA LEU A 8 -15.92 14.55 -40.08
C LEU A 8 -16.83 14.07 -38.94
N ALA A 9 -16.61 12.81 -38.53
CA ALA A 9 -17.07 12.31 -37.25
C ALA A 9 -16.12 12.84 -36.17
N LEU A 10 -16.60 13.69 -35.26
CA LEU A 10 -15.84 14.11 -34.09
C LEU A 10 -16.36 13.35 -32.86
N CYS A 11 -15.74 12.20 -32.62
CA CYS A 11 -15.93 11.41 -31.41
C CYS A 11 -15.23 12.14 -30.25
N LYS A 12 -16.00 12.80 -29.38
CA LYS A 12 -15.48 13.42 -28.15
C LYS A 12 -15.46 12.36 -27.04
N SER A 13 -14.35 11.63 -26.91
CA SER A 13 -14.04 10.92 -25.67
C SER A 13 -13.36 11.87 -24.69
N ILE A 14 -14.12 12.29 -23.67
CA ILE A 14 -13.57 12.93 -22.48
C ILE A 14 -13.08 11.80 -21.57
N VAL A 15 -11.77 11.62 -21.50
CA VAL A 15 -11.12 10.75 -20.51
C VAL A 15 -10.91 11.59 -19.25
N LEU A 16 -11.79 11.40 -18.27
CA LEU A 16 -11.65 11.97 -16.93
C LEU A 16 -10.71 11.06 -16.13
N MET A 17 -9.44 11.44 -16.01
CA MET A 17 -8.52 10.81 -15.04
C MET A 17 -8.86 11.32 -13.64
N LEU A 18 -9.48 10.46 -12.82
CA LEU A 18 -9.51 10.65 -11.37
C LEU A 18 -8.11 10.33 -10.81
N LEU A 19 -7.39 11.36 -10.36
CA LEU A 19 -6.19 11.18 -9.53
C LEU A 19 -6.65 10.81 -8.11
N LEU A 20 -6.67 9.51 -7.81
CA LEU A 20 -6.76 9.03 -6.43
C LEU A 20 -5.40 9.26 -5.77
N SER A 21 -5.30 10.32 -4.95
CA SER A 21 -4.19 10.49 -4.02
C SER A 21 -4.32 9.45 -2.90
N VAL A 22 -3.72 8.28 -3.10
CA VAL A 22 -3.55 7.29 -2.03
C VAL A 22 -2.43 7.79 -1.14
N SER A 23 -2.77 8.37 0.00
CA SER A 23 -1.79 8.67 1.06
C SER A 23 -1.33 7.33 1.65
N THR A 24 -0.15 6.84 1.25
CA THR A 24 0.44 5.65 1.86
C THR A 24 0.92 5.99 3.26
N VAL A 25 0.27 5.45 4.28
CA VAL A 25 0.77 5.46 5.67
C VAL A 25 1.71 4.26 5.82
N PHE A 26 2.99 4.49 6.08
CA PHE A 26 3.94 3.40 6.33
C PHE A 26 3.84 2.96 7.80
N ALA A 27 3.68 1.66 8.05
CA ALA A 27 3.80 1.09 9.38
C ALA A 27 5.28 1.03 9.78
N GLN A 28 5.66 1.67 10.89
CA GLN A 28 7.02 1.66 11.43
C GLN A 28 7.22 0.43 12.32
N HIS A 29 8.13 -0.47 11.95
CA HIS A 29 8.63 -1.52 12.85
C HIS A 29 9.95 -1.04 13.49
N SER A 30 9.96 -0.89 14.81
CA SER A 30 11.11 -0.39 15.59
C SER A 30 11.66 -1.51 16.48
N GLU A 31 12.77 -2.14 16.10
CA GLU A 31 13.59 -2.91 17.04
C GLU A 31 14.60 -1.98 17.72
N ASN A 32 14.55 -1.93 19.05
CA ASN A 32 15.35 -1.02 19.86
C ASN A 32 16.60 -1.75 20.39
N THR A 33 17.74 -1.57 19.71
CA THR A 33 19.07 -1.83 20.27
C THR A 33 20.07 -0.76 19.79
N ASN A 34 20.45 0.14 20.70
CA ASN A 34 21.63 1.03 20.65
C ASN A 34 21.99 1.74 19.32
N ASN A 35 21.61 3.03 19.24
CA ASN A 35 22.28 4.13 18.55
C ASN A 35 22.41 4.13 17.01
N LYS A 36 21.29 3.86 16.32
CA LYS A 36 20.84 4.58 15.11
C LYS A 36 19.44 4.08 14.77
N ARG A 37 18.44 4.96 14.64
CA ARG A 37 17.11 4.56 14.15
C ARG A 37 17.29 3.98 12.75
N GLU A 38 17.00 2.69 12.58
CA GLU A 38 16.93 2.06 11.27
C GLU A 38 15.46 1.97 10.87
N GLU A 39 15.09 2.71 9.83
CA GLU A 39 13.75 2.64 9.25
C GLU A 39 13.80 1.80 7.96
N SER A 40 12.73 1.03 7.72
CA SER A 40 12.57 0.21 6.52
C SER A 40 11.18 0.39 5.96
N VAL A 41 11.11 0.56 4.64
CA VAL A 41 9.88 0.78 3.88
C VAL A 41 9.82 -0.23 2.75
N ILE A 42 8.65 -0.86 2.56
CA ILE A 42 8.35 -1.71 1.43
C ILE A 42 7.27 -1.04 0.58
N LEU A 43 7.51 -0.91 -0.72
CA LEU A 43 6.49 -0.44 -1.67
C LEU A 43 6.53 -1.27 -2.96
N SER A 44 5.45 -1.26 -3.73
CA SER A 44 5.45 -1.86 -5.07
C SER A 44 6.13 -0.94 -6.09
N TYR A 45 6.71 -1.50 -7.15
CA TYR A 45 7.21 -0.70 -8.27
C TYR A 45 6.16 0.28 -8.82
N GLY A 46 6.61 1.47 -9.19
CA GLY A 46 5.75 2.54 -9.71
C GLY A 46 4.82 3.19 -8.67
N ILE A 47 4.89 2.82 -7.39
CA ILE A 47 4.23 3.57 -6.30
C ILE A 47 5.14 4.73 -5.86
N PRO A 48 4.60 5.94 -5.64
CA PRO A 48 5.38 7.05 -5.09
C PRO A 48 5.89 6.74 -3.68
N PHE A 49 7.16 7.02 -3.46
CA PHE A 49 7.78 7.11 -2.16
C PHE A 49 7.86 8.58 -1.75
N SER A 50 7.36 8.90 -0.56
CA SER A 50 7.42 10.24 0.02
C SER A 50 8.02 10.18 1.41
N TYR A 51 8.91 11.12 1.72
CA TYR A 51 9.52 11.27 3.04
C TYR A 51 9.72 12.75 3.35
N SER A 52 9.19 13.20 4.49
CA SER A 52 9.20 14.61 4.86
C SER A 52 10.43 14.95 5.70
N LEU A 53 11.18 15.95 5.27
CA LEU A 53 12.36 16.46 5.96
C LEU A 53 12.30 17.98 6.03
N ASP A 54 12.98 18.56 7.02
CA ASP A 54 13.16 19.99 7.10
C ASP A 54 13.87 20.54 5.87
N THR A 55 13.53 21.77 5.47
CA THR A 55 13.94 22.38 4.19
C THR A 55 15.46 22.40 3.96
N TYR A 56 16.27 22.33 5.03
CA TYR A 56 17.73 22.38 4.97
C TYR A 56 18.42 21.03 5.18
N THR A 57 17.65 19.96 5.43
CA THR A 57 18.19 18.61 5.58
C THR A 57 18.50 18.02 4.22
N GLY A 58 19.77 17.68 3.99
CA GLY A 58 20.23 17.09 2.73
C GLY A 58 19.93 15.61 2.66
N TRP A 59 19.78 15.08 1.45
CA TRP A 59 19.55 13.65 1.26
C TRP A 59 20.06 13.13 -0.07
N ASP A 60 20.39 11.84 -0.10
CA ASP A 60 20.71 11.06 -1.30
C ASP A 60 19.92 9.76 -1.32
N ILE A 61 19.27 9.44 -2.43
CA ILE A 61 18.76 8.09 -2.69
C ILE A 61 19.77 7.34 -3.54
N LYS A 62 20.22 6.19 -3.06
CA LYS A 62 21.19 5.33 -3.75
C LYS A 62 20.59 3.96 -4.05
N ASN A 63 21.03 3.36 -5.15
CA ASN A 63 20.79 1.95 -5.42
C ASN A 63 21.76 1.06 -4.62
N ASN A 64 21.51 -0.25 -4.61
CA ASN A 64 22.38 -1.22 -3.93
C ASN A 64 23.84 -1.27 -4.44
N ALA A 65 24.11 -0.75 -5.65
CA ALA A 65 25.47 -0.63 -6.19
C ALA A 65 26.19 0.65 -5.74
N GLY A 66 25.56 1.47 -4.89
CA GLY A 66 26.09 2.74 -4.39
C GLY A 66 25.92 3.92 -5.37
N GLY A 67 25.29 3.69 -6.53
CA GLY A 67 25.00 4.74 -7.49
C GLY A 67 23.90 5.66 -6.98
N VAL A 68 24.16 6.96 -6.98
CA VAL A 68 23.18 8.00 -6.64
C VAL A 68 22.13 8.08 -7.74
N LEU A 69 20.87 7.97 -7.35
CA LEU A 69 19.71 8.07 -8.24
C LEU A 69 19.13 9.49 -8.22
N SER A 70 18.99 10.02 -7.01
CA SER A 70 18.50 11.37 -6.76
C SER A 70 19.10 11.94 -5.48
N SER A 71 19.19 13.26 -5.42
CA SER A 71 19.72 14.02 -4.29
C SER A 71 18.94 15.31 -4.14
N GLY A 72 18.85 15.85 -2.93
CA GLY A 72 18.17 17.11 -2.70
C GLY A 72 18.22 17.59 -1.25
N TYR A 73 17.34 18.55 -0.96
CA TYR A 73 17.11 19.09 0.37
C TYR A 73 15.60 19.11 0.66
N GLY A 74 15.21 18.92 1.92
CA GLY A 74 13.80 18.91 2.32
C GLY A 74 13.03 17.69 1.80
N ASN A 75 11.74 17.88 1.54
CA ASN A 75 10.82 16.78 1.20
C ASN A 75 11.26 15.97 -0.02
N ILE A 76 11.10 14.66 0.07
CA ILE A 76 11.40 13.69 -0.96
C ILE A 76 10.10 13.21 -1.61
N ASN A 77 10.09 13.13 -2.94
CA ASN A 77 9.03 12.50 -3.73
C ASN A 77 9.68 11.77 -4.90
N GLU A 78 9.77 10.44 -4.81
CA GLU A 78 10.48 9.60 -5.78
C GLU A 78 9.56 8.49 -6.31
N VAL A 79 9.72 8.09 -7.58
CA VAL A 79 8.98 6.95 -8.15
C VAL A 79 9.97 5.95 -8.72
N PHE A 80 10.07 4.80 -8.06
CA PHE A 80 10.98 3.74 -8.49
C PHE A 80 10.37 2.91 -9.62
N SER A 81 10.88 3.09 -10.83
CA SER A 81 10.43 2.33 -12.01
C SER A 81 11.01 0.92 -12.10
N LYS A 82 12.02 0.60 -11.28
CA LYS A 82 12.67 -0.72 -11.23
C LYS A 82 12.52 -1.30 -9.82
N PRO A 83 12.19 -2.60 -9.69
CA PRO A 83 12.28 -3.30 -8.43
C PRO A 83 13.72 -3.38 -7.94
N GLY A 84 13.91 -3.40 -6.62
CA GLY A 84 15.23 -3.49 -6.02
C GLY A 84 15.29 -2.91 -4.60
N ASN A 85 16.50 -2.92 -4.05
CA ASN A 85 16.80 -2.30 -2.77
C ASN A 85 17.48 -0.96 -3.01
N TYR A 86 16.98 0.05 -2.30
CA TYR A 86 17.44 1.42 -2.32
C TYR A 86 17.67 1.89 -0.90
N VAL A 87 18.49 2.91 -0.74
CA VAL A 87 18.78 3.51 0.56
C VAL A 87 18.68 5.01 0.43
N LEU A 88 17.83 5.61 1.24
CA LEU A 88 17.81 7.04 1.49
C LEU A 88 18.82 7.34 2.59
N TYR A 89 19.85 8.12 2.28
CA TYR A 89 20.80 8.66 3.23
C TYR A 89 20.36 10.08 3.60
N ILE A 90 20.25 10.34 4.89
CA ILE A 90 19.87 11.66 5.41
C ILE A 90 21.11 12.32 5.98
N GLN A 91 21.41 13.52 5.48
CA GLN A 91 22.57 14.32 5.85
C GLN A 91 22.08 15.46 6.75
N GLU A 92 22.06 15.21 8.06
CA GLU A 92 21.82 16.28 9.02
C GLU A 92 23.06 17.19 9.10
N LYS A 93 22.84 18.50 9.01
CA LYS A 93 23.85 19.49 9.39
C LYS A 93 23.57 19.91 10.83
N HIS A 94 24.31 19.34 11.77
CA HIS A 94 24.40 19.92 13.11
C HIS A 94 25.16 21.25 13.00
N ASN A 95 24.51 22.35 13.33
CA ASN A 95 25.23 23.60 13.60
C ASN A 95 25.83 23.46 15.00
N ASP A 96 27.15 23.26 15.08
CA ASP A 96 27.93 23.08 16.31
C ASP A 96 27.89 24.29 17.30
N ASP A 97 27.07 25.31 17.05
CA ASP A 97 27.09 26.58 17.79
C ASP A 97 26.14 26.66 19.00
N SER A 98 25.38 25.61 19.33
CA SER A 98 24.49 25.65 20.51
C SER A 98 24.94 24.69 21.63
N LYS A 99 25.70 25.24 22.59
CA LYS A 99 26.15 24.57 23.83
C LYS A 99 25.03 24.16 24.81
N SER A 100 23.78 23.94 24.38
CA SER A 100 22.72 23.48 25.30
C SER A 100 21.53 22.72 24.70
N SER A 101 21.61 22.17 23.49
CA SER A 101 20.50 21.35 22.98
C SER A 101 20.80 19.87 23.17
N CYS A 102 19.86 19.16 23.76
CA CYS A 102 19.82 17.70 23.84
C CYS A 102 20.22 17.10 22.48
N ASP A 103 21.31 16.32 22.46
CA ASP A 103 21.87 15.69 21.28
C ASP A 103 20.97 14.50 20.89
N HIS A 104 20.01 14.74 20.01
CA HIS A 104 19.15 13.70 19.46
C HIS A 104 18.98 13.96 17.97
N ASP A 105 19.50 13.04 17.15
CA ASP A 105 19.24 13.04 15.72
C ASP A 105 17.72 13.01 15.49
N GLN A 106 17.21 14.04 14.80
CA GLN A 106 15.78 14.20 14.53
C GLN A 106 15.30 13.12 13.56
N TYR A 107 16.18 12.69 12.66
CA TYR A 107 15.94 11.74 11.59
C TYR A 107 16.86 10.52 11.70
N PRO A 108 16.44 9.36 11.15
CA PRO A 108 17.37 8.26 10.96
C PRO A 108 18.47 8.63 9.96
N SER A 109 19.72 8.24 10.23
CA SER A 109 20.81 8.44 9.27
C SER A 109 20.60 7.73 7.91
N LYS A 110 19.77 6.67 7.89
CA LYS A 110 19.40 5.93 6.68
C LYS A 110 17.98 5.36 6.78
N VAL A 111 17.28 5.31 5.64
CA VAL A 111 16.03 4.58 5.46
C VAL A 111 16.23 3.53 4.37
N THR A 112 15.97 2.26 4.67
CA THR A 112 16.00 1.19 3.69
C THR A 112 14.69 1.16 2.93
N ILE A 113 14.76 1.15 1.60
CA ILE A 113 13.59 1.17 0.72
C ILE A 113 13.65 -0.08 -0.15
N ARG A 114 12.71 -1.02 0.06
CA ARG A 114 12.55 -2.22 -0.76
C ARG A 114 11.40 -2.04 -1.73
N VAL A 115 11.72 -1.99 -3.02
CA VAL A 115 10.74 -1.88 -4.10
C VAL A 115 10.46 -3.29 -4.63
N SER A 116 9.26 -3.79 -4.34
CA SER A 116 8.80 -5.10 -4.76
C SER A 116 8.51 -5.16 -6.26
N PRO A 117 8.83 -6.27 -6.95
CA PRO A 117 8.43 -6.49 -8.34
C PRO A 117 6.93 -6.74 -8.49
N SER A 118 6.22 -7.00 -7.39
CA SER A 118 4.80 -7.34 -7.39
C SER A 118 3.97 -6.20 -6.82
N LYS A 119 2.82 -5.94 -7.43
CA LYS A 119 1.83 -4.97 -7.00
C LYS A 119 0.48 -5.64 -6.94
N MET A 120 -0.24 -5.44 -5.83
CA MET A 120 -1.59 -5.95 -5.66
C MET A 120 -2.47 -4.89 -4.99
N VAL A 121 -3.63 -4.62 -5.56
CA VAL A 121 -4.58 -3.64 -5.03
C VAL A 121 -5.97 -4.27 -5.04
N PHE A 122 -6.65 -4.21 -3.90
CA PHE A 122 -8.04 -4.68 -3.80
C PHE A 122 -8.99 -3.65 -4.41
N ASP A 123 -9.94 -4.14 -5.19
CA ASP A 123 -11.08 -3.35 -5.64
C ASP A 123 -12.24 -3.53 -4.65
N PHE A 124 -12.25 -2.71 -3.60
CA PHE A 124 -13.30 -2.78 -2.58
C PHE A 124 -14.70 -2.41 -3.10
N SER A 125 -14.83 -1.86 -4.30
CA SER A 125 -16.15 -1.67 -4.92
C SER A 125 -16.77 -2.99 -5.37
N SER A 126 -15.95 -4.02 -5.60
CA SER A 126 -16.36 -5.38 -5.91
C SER A 126 -16.53 -6.29 -4.68
N LEU A 127 -16.36 -5.73 -3.47
CA LEU A 127 -16.42 -6.51 -2.25
C LEU A 127 -17.86 -6.91 -1.93
N GLU A 128 -18.10 -8.21 -1.81
CA GLU A 128 -19.41 -8.79 -1.57
C GLU A 128 -19.36 -9.83 -0.45
N PHE A 129 -20.44 -9.88 0.34
CA PHE A 129 -20.66 -10.93 1.34
C PHE A 129 -21.80 -11.82 0.86
N SER A 130 -21.64 -13.14 0.93
CA SER A 130 -22.70 -14.08 0.55
C SER A 130 -23.95 -13.97 1.43
N LYS A 131 -23.79 -13.46 2.65
CA LYS A 131 -24.86 -13.16 3.62
C LYS A 131 -24.50 -11.92 4.43
N LYS A 132 -25.51 -11.23 4.97
CA LYS A 132 -25.30 -10.12 5.90
C LYS A 132 -24.62 -10.64 7.19
N ILE A 133 -23.60 -9.92 7.65
CA ILE A 133 -23.04 -10.14 8.99
C ILE A 133 -24.01 -9.55 10.01
N VAL A 134 -24.40 -10.36 11.00
CA VAL A 134 -25.35 -9.95 12.05
C VAL A 134 -24.64 -10.03 13.40
N GLY A 135 -24.67 -8.94 14.15
CA GLY A 135 -24.06 -8.88 15.47
C GLY A 135 -24.64 -9.93 16.43
N GLY A 136 -23.76 -10.59 17.19
CA GLY A 136 -24.06 -11.68 18.11
C GLY A 136 -24.26 -13.04 17.44
N GLN A 137 -24.13 -13.14 16.11
CA GLN A 137 -24.23 -14.40 15.37
C GLN A 137 -22.87 -14.85 14.86
N SER A 138 -22.71 -16.17 14.73
CA SER A 138 -21.55 -16.76 14.07
C SER A 138 -21.52 -16.34 12.60
N THR A 139 -20.34 -16.04 12.08
CA THR A 139 -20.12 -15.76 10.65
C THR A 139 -19.74 -17.00 9.84
N GLU A 140 -19.79 -18.18 10.44
CA GLU A 140 -19.46 -19.43 9.77
C GLU A 140 -20.34 -19.65 8.52
N GLY A 141 -19.68 -20.01 7.40
CA GLY A 141 -20.34 -20.19 6.11
C GLY A 141 -20.66 -18.90 5.36
N ILE A 142 -20.27 -17.72 5.86
CA ILE A 142 -20.26 -16.48 5.08
C ILE A 142 -18.98 -16.43 4.24
N ILE A 143 -19.15 -16.19 2.94
CA ILE A 143 -18.05 -16.02 1.99
C ILE A 143 -17.91 -14.55 1.65
N VAL A 144 -16.70 -14.02 1.76
CA VAL A 144 -16.32 -12.70 1.24
C VAL A 144 -15.66 -12.88 -0.10
N THR A 145 -16.19 -12.20 -1.11
CA THR A 145 -15.60 -12.12 -2.45
C THR A 145 -15.07 -10.73 -2.67
N VAL A 146 -13.88 -10.59 -3.24
CA VAL A 146 -13.33 -9.30 -3.69
C VAL A 146 -12.39 -9.52 -4.86
N ASN A 147 -12.41 -8.62 -5.83
CA ASN A 147 -11.43 -8.61 -6.90
C ASN A 147 -10.15 -7.93 -6.44
N ALA A 148 -9.01 -8.46 -6.89
CA ALA A 148 -7.71 -7.84 -6.72
C ALA A 148 -7.03 -7.67 -8.07
N MET A 149 -6.56 -6.46 -8.36
CA MET A 149 -5.70 -6.20 -9.49
C MET A 149 -4.27 -6.57 -9.10
N TYR A 150 -3.68 -7.54 -9.80
CA TYR A 150 -2.28 -7.92 -9.64
C TYR A 150 -1.48 -7.54 -10.87
N SER A 151 -0.26 -7.03 -10.66
CA SER A 151 0.71 -6.86 -11.73
C SER A 151 2.12 -7.17 -11.22
N SER A 152 2.98 -7.68 -12.11
CA SER A 152 4.40 -7.90 -11.84
C SER A 152 5.28 -7.26 -12.91
N TYR A 153 6.43 -6.74 -12.48
CA TYR A 153 7.39 -6.08 -13.35
C TYR A 153 7.89 -6.98 -14.50
N ASP A 154 8.07 -8.27 -14.23
CA ASP A 154 8.56 -9.28 -15.17
C ASP A 154 7.44 -10.17 -15.74
N ASN A 155 6.18 -9.78 -15.55
CA ASN A 155 4.99 -10.51 -15.98
C ASN A 155 4.88 -11.94 -15.39
N THR A 156 5.51 -12.21 -14.26
CA THR A 156 5.41 -13.48 -13.52
C THR A 156 4.16 -13.57 -12.63
N SER A 157 3.69 -14.79 -12.39
CA SER A 157 2.63 -15.06 -11.41
C SER A 157 3.17 -15.14 -9.99
N ALA A 158 2.34 -14.87 -8.98
CA ALA A 158 2.70 -14.99 -7.57
C ALA A 158 1.68 -15.82 -6.80
N VAL A 159 2.13 -16.50 -5.73
CA VAL A 159 1.23 -17.20 -4.81
C VAL A 159 0.80 -16.21 -3.73
N TYR A 160 -0.51 -16.04 -3.56
CA TYR A 160 -1.12 -15.26 -2.49
C TYR A 160 -1.78 -16.20 -1.49
N ASP A 161 -1.37 -16.12 -0.23
CA ASP A 161 -1.83 -16.99 0.86
C ASP A 161 -2.26 -16.20 2.12
N TYR A 162 -2.43 -14.89 1.99
CA TYR A 162 -2.91 -14.04 3.08
C TYR A 162 -4.43 -14.13 3.25
N GLY A 163 -4.87 -14.14 4.50
CA GLY A 163 -6.24 -13.83 4.90
C GLY A 163 -6.43 -12.33 5.14
N PHE A 164 -7.50 -11.99 5.86
CA PHE A 164 -7.66 -10.66 6.46
C PHE A 164 -8.04 -10.79 7.93
N THR A 165 -7.72 -9.75 8.69
CA THR A 165 -8.14 -9.57 10.08
C THR A 165 -9.15 -8.43 10.16
N THR A 166 -9.76 -8.26 11.32
CA THR A 166 -10.57 -7.07 11.61
C THR A 166 -10.06 -6.34 12.83
N ALA A 167 -10.14 -5.01 12.77
CA ALA A 167 -9.93 -4.12 13.90
C ALA A 167 -11.26 -3.45 14.29
N GLY A 168 -11.49 -3.34 15.60
CA GLY A 168 -12.71 -2.76 16.18
C GLY A 168 -12.99 -3.34 17.56
N VAL A 169 -13.79 -2.64 18.36
CA VAL A 169 -14.23 -3.18 19.67
C VAL A 169 -15.22 -4.33 19.43
N GLY A 170 -15.05 -5.45 20.14
CA GLY A 170 -16.02 -6.55 20.12
C GLY A 170 -16.09 -7.35 18.82
N THR A 171 -15.04 -7.33 17.99
CA THR A 171 -14.92 -8.18 16.80
C THR A 171 -13.73 -9.11 16.91
N SER A 172 -13.93 -10.37 16.51
CA SER A 172 -12.88 -11.38 16.35
C SER A 172 -12.91 -11.99 14.95
N LEU A 173 -13.42 -11.25 13.97
CA LEU A 173 -13.60 -11.75 12.62
C LEU A 173 -12.25 -11.94 11.93
N LEU A 174 -12.15 -13.05 11.23
CA LEU A 174 -11.01 -13.38 10.39
C LEU A 174 -11.52 -13.98 9.08
N GLY A 175 -10.86 -13.62 7.98
CA GLY A 175 -11.12 -14.17 6.67
C GLY A 175 -9.98 -15.09 6.25
N ARG A 176 -10.27 -16.36 5.97
CA ARG A 176 -9.29 -17.31 5.42
C ARG A 176 -9.57 -17.54 3.95
N LEU A 177 -8.55 -17.58 3.10
CA LEU A 177 -8.73 -18.01 1.70
C LEU A 177 -9.30 -19.42 1.66
N ASN A 178 -10.35 -19.63 0.86
CA ASN A 178 -11.06 -20.92 0.77
C ASN A 178 -10.14 -22.09 0.41
N ASN A 179 -9.12 -21.85 -0.41
CA ASN A 179 -8.15 -22.86 -0.86
C ASN A 179 -6.77 -22.71 -0.18
N GLY A 180 -6.66 -21.87 0.86
CA GLY A 180 -5.42 -21.50 1.54
C GLY A 180 -4.46 -20.64 0.71
N LYS A 181 -4.48 -20.77 -0.62
CA LYS A 181 -3.68 -19.98 -1.55
C LYS A 181 -4.36 -19.78 -2.90
N VAL A 182 -3.99 -18.73 -3.61
CA VAL A 182 -4.41 -18.42 -4.99
C VAL A 182 -3.17 -18.07 -5.81
N LEU A 183 -3.10 -18.57 -7.04
CA LEU A 183 -2.08 -18.14 -8.00
C LEU A 183 -2.56 -16.85 -8.69
N LEU A 184 -1.98 -15.72 -8.33
CA LEU A 184 -2.22 -14.43 -8.94
C LEU A 184 -1.59 -14.37 -10.33
N LYS A 185 -2.40 -14.00 -11.32
CA LYS A 185 -1.96 -13.70 -12.69
C LYS A 185 -2.11 -12.22 -12.96
N ASN A 186 -1.30 -11.68 -13.87
CA ASN A 186 -1.43 -10.28 -14.27
C ASN A 186 -2.88 -9.96 -14.71
N GLY A 187 -3.44 -8.88 -14.15
CA GLY A 187 -4.83 -8.50 -14.34
C GLY A 187 -5.70 -8.71 -13.09
N VAL A 188 -7.02 -8.85 -13.32
CA VAL A 188 -8.01 -9.01 -12.25
C VAL A 188 -8.09 -10.46 -11.80
N ASN A 189 -7.96 -10.68 -10.49
CA ASN A 189 -8.09 -11.98 -9.84
C ASN A 189 -9.24 -11.92 -8.83
N LYS A 190 -10.17 -12.87 -8.90
CA LYS A 190 -11.24 -12.99 -7.91
C LYS A 190 -10.73 -13.77 -6.70
N LEU A 191 -10.85 -13.20 -5.51
CA LEU A 191 -10.46 -13.82 -4.25
C LEU A 191 -11.69 -14.14 -3.42
N GLU A 192 -11.68 -15.31 -2.79
CA GLU A 192 -12.79 -15.80 -1.97
C GLU A 192 -12.27 -16.25 -0.61
N PHE A 193 -12.87 -15.70 0.43
CA PHE A 193 -12.51 -15.92 1.82
C PHE A 193 -13.70 -16.47 2.60
N SER A 194 -13.47 -17.47 3.44
CA SER A 194 -14.42 -17.94 4.44
C SER A 194 -14.23 -17.11 5.71
N LEU A 195 -15.35 -16.59 6.24
CA LEU A 195 -15.35 -15.91 7.52
C LEU A 195 -15.44 -16.90 8.68
N GLU A 196 -14.68 -16.59 9.72
CA GLU A 196 -14.77 -17.24 11.03
C GLU A 196 -14.85 -16.16 12.12
N GLY A 197 -15.46 -16.50 13.25
CA GLY A 197 -15.59 -15.61 14.41
C GLY A 197 -16.98 -15.01 14.59
N LEU A 198 -17.02 -13.91 15.35
CA LEU A 198 -18.24 -13.20 15.71
C LEU A 198 -17.97 -11.71 15.85
N THR A 199 -19.04 -10.91 15.73
CA THR A 199 -19.00 -9.47 15.97
C THR A 199 -20.15 -9.06 16.87
N THR A 200 -19.98 -8.02 17.69
CA THR A 200 -21.08 -7.42 18.46
C THR A 200 -21.91 -6.46 17.61
N LYS A 201 -23.19 -6.31 17.96
CA LYS A 201 -24.16 -5.47 17.22
C LYS A 201 -23.79 -3.99 17.27
N GLY A 202 -23.90 -3.28 16.13
CA GLY A 202 -23.80 -1.81 16.06
C GLY A 202 -22.38 -1.24 15.94
N ASN A 203 -21.39 -2.06 15.56
CA ASN A 203 -20.00 -1.62 15.47
C ASN A 203 -19.55 -1.39 14.03
N ASN A 204 -18.76 -0.34 13.82
CA ASN A 204 -17.98 -0.16 12.60
C ASN A 204 -16.82 -1.16 12.63
N ILE A 205 -16.74 -2.03 11.64
CA ILE A 205 -15.69 -3.05 11.53
C ILE A 205 -14.72 -2.59 10.46
N MET A 206 -13.45 -2.40 10.82
CA MET A 206 -12.40 -2.21 9.83
C MET A 206 -11.83 -3.57 9.46
N ILE A 207 -11.95 -3.95 8.19
CA ILE A 207 -11.36 -5.17 7.64
C ILE A 207 -9.99 -4.80 7.08
N GLU A 208 -8.95 -5.49 7.54
CA GLU A 208 -7.56 -5.24 7.20
C GLU A 208 -7.10 -6.31 6.20
N PHE A 209 -7.26 -6.03 4.92
CA PHE A 209 -6.73 -6.90 3.86
C PHE A 209 -5.22 -6.68 3.73
N LYS A 210 -4.45 -7.75 3.54
CA LYS A 210 -3.03 -7.65 3.25
C LYS A 210 -2.80 -7.87 1.76
N ASP A 211 -1.99 -7.04 1.14
CA ASP A 211 -1.57 -7.25 -0.24
C ASP A 211 -0.44 -8.29 -0.33
N ILE A 212 0.01 -8.60 -1.55
CA ILE A 212 1.09 -9.57 -1.80
C ILE A 212 2.45 -9.18 -1.17
N ASN A 213 2.58 -7.93 -0.72
CA ASN A 213 3.77 -7.38 -0.06
C ASN A 213 3.55 -7.16 1.45
N ASP A 214 2.53 -7.80 2.02
CA ASP A 214 2.12 -7.67 3.44
C ASP A 214 1.69 -6.26 3.85
N GLN A 215 1.37 -5.38 2.88
CA GLN A 215 0.86 -4.05 3.17
C GLN A 215 -0.65 -4.10 3.43
N VAL A 216 -1.09 -3.45 4.50
CA VAL A 216 -2.49 -3.42 4.89
C VAL A 216 -3.27 -2.41 4.03
N GLN A 217 -4.38 -2.86 3.44
CA GLN A 217 -5.39 -2.07 2.74
C GLN A 217 -6.70 -2.16 3.55
N PRO A 218 -7.02 -1.13 4.34
CA PRO A 218 -8.20 -1.17 5.20
C PRO A 218 -9.49 -0.92 4.42
N TYR A 219 -10.55 -1.63 4.80
CA TYR A 219 -11.92 -1.42 4.32
C TYR A 219 -12.86 -1.24 5.51
N THR A 220 -13.56 -0.11 5.58
CA THR A 220 -14.57 0.12 6.61
C THR A 220 -15.89 -0.48 6.20
N LEU A 221 -16.32 -1.53 6.91
CA LEU A 221 -17.67 -2.06 6.80
C LEU A 221 -18.62 -1.17 7.62
N ILE A 222 -19.48 -0.45 6.91
CA ILE A 222 -20.53 0.37 7.50
C ILE A 222 -21.83 -0.42 7.42
N GLU A 223 -22.50 -0.66 8.56
CA GLU A 223 -23.84 -1.21 8.54
C GLU A 223 -24.78 -0.24 7.81
N LYS A 224 -25.34 -0.66 6.68
CA LYS A 224 -26.46 0.05 6.06
C LYS A 224 -27.69 -0.20 6.94
N ASN A 225 -28.13 0.88 7.61
CA ASN A 225 -29.39 0.94 8.35
C ASN A 225 -30.59 0.64 7.44
#